data_AF-W6LFL5-F1
#
_entry.id   AF-W6LFL5-F1
#
_cell.length_a   1.000
_cell.length_b   1.000
_cell.length_c   1.000
_cell.angle_alpha   90.00
_cell.angle_beta   90.00
_cell.angle_gamma   90.00
#
_symmetry.space_group_name_H-M   'P 1'
#
loop_
_entity.id
_entity.type
_entity.pdbx_description
1 polymer ?
#
loop_
_entity_poly.entity_id
_entity_poly.type
_entity_poly.pdbx_seq_one_letter_code
_entity_poly.pdbx_strand_id
1 'polypeptide(L)'
;MEEEINFLNNSLSNARQVHILVSASFAAARDEGTSILLGESVQTYLNYLYTKYSNNTALQSRLKSGKCLHFLGCLIDADSRMDFLRLASNPGFINTD
;
A
#
# COMPACT_ATOMS: atom_id res chain seq x y z
N MET A 1 -15.52 6.91 2.49
CA MET A 1 -15.69 5.80 1.50
C MET A 1 -15.09 6.16 0.15
N GLU A 2 -15.40 7.31 -0.44
CA GLU A 2 -14.75 7.74 -1.70
C GLU A 2 -13.24 7.99 -1.53
N GLU A 3 -12.83 8.61 -0.43
CA GLU A 3 -11.41 8.84 -0.13
C GLU A 3 -10.61 7.52 -0.03
N GLU A 4 -11.18 6.50 0.60
CA GLU A 4 -10.56 5.17 0.74
C GLU A 4 -10.37 4.51 -0.63
N ILE A 5 -11.41 4.53 -1.48
CA ILE A 5 -11.34 3.98 -2.84
C ILE A 5 -10.34 4.75 -3.68
N ASN A 6 -10.33 6.08 -3.57
CA ASN A 6 -9.39 6.92 -4.29
C ASN A 6 -7.95 6.61 -3.87
N PHE A 7 -7.69 6.43 -2.57
CA PHE A 7 -6.40 6.00 -2.06
C PHE A 7 -5.96 4.66 -2.67
N LEU A 8 -6.81 3.63 -2.58
CA LEU A 8 -6.50 2.29 -3.10
C LEU A 8 -6.24 2.33 -4.62
N ASN A 9 -7.10 3.01 -5.36
CA ASN A 9 -7.05 3.06 -6.81
C ASN A 9 -5.92 3.93 -7.36
N ASN A 10 -5.52 4.98 -6.64
CA ASN A 10 -4.47 5.87 -7.10
C ASN A 10 -3.10 5.44 -6.59
N SER A 11 -3.02 4.83 -5.41
CA SER A 11 -1.73 4.52 -4.76
C SER A 11 -1.34 3.05 -4.89
N LEU A 12 -2.32 2.14 -5.02
CA LEU A 12 -2.10 0.68 -5.01
C LEU A 12 -2.57 -0.02 -6.29
N SER A 13 -2.88 0.69 -7.37
CA SER A 13 -3.42 0.03 -8.58
C SER A 13 -2.38 -0.71 -9.41
N ASN A 14 -1.10 -0.34 -9.30
CA ASN A 14 0.01 -0.90 -10.05
C ASN A 14 1.35 -0.65 -9.32
N ALA A 15 2.42 -1.32 -9.77
CA ALA A 15 3.72 -1.26 -9.11
C ALA A 15 4.32 0.16 -9.09
N ARG A 16 4.10 0.95 -10.16
CA ARG A 16 4.56 2.33 -10.24
C ARG A 16 3.96 3.22 -9.15
N GLN A 17 2.66 3.13 -8.91
CA GLN A 17 2.00 3.95 -7.89
C GLN A 17 2.45 3.57 -6.48
N VAL A 18 2.64 2.26 -6.24
CA VAL A 18 3.16 1.77 -4.97
C VAL A 18 4.59 2.26 -4.75
N HIS A 19 5.45 2.23 -5.78
CA HIS A 19 6.79 2.80 -5.70
C HIS A 19 6.77 4.28 -5.29
N ILE A 20 5.88 5.08 -5.87
CA ILE A 20 5.73 6.50 -5.54
C ILE A 20 5.29 6.66 -4.08
N LEU A 21 4.25 5.92 -3.63
CA LEU A 21 3.76 5.95 -2.26
C LEU A 21 4.86 5.61 -1.25
N VAL A 22 5.57 4.51 -1.50
CA VAL A 22 6.63 4.00 -0.61
C VAL A 22 7.84 4.93 -0.59
N SER A 23 8.24 5.46 -1.74
CA SER A 23 9.35 6.43 -1.80
C SER A 23 9.01 7.71 -1.03
N ALA A 24 7.79 8.23 -1.22
CA ALA A 24 7.31 9.39 -0.47
C ALA A 24 7.19 9.12 1.04
N SER A 25 6.84 7.89 1.44
CA SER A 25 6.69 7.55 2.85
C SER A 25 8.03 7.47 3.60
N PHE A 26 9.11 7.09 2.91
CA PHE A 26 10.47 7.22 3.46
C PHE A 26 10.93 8.67 3.52
N ALA A 27 10.62 9.49 2.51
CA ALA A 27 11.01 10.90 2.49
C ALA A 27 10.29 11.74 3.56
N ALA A 28 9.06 11.37 3.93
CA ALA A 28 8.25 12.08 4.92
C ALA A 28 8.57 11.67 6.37
N ALA A 29 9.33 10.60 6.58
CA ALA A 29 9.70 10.17 7.93
C ALA A 29 10.74 11.13 8.53
N ARG A 30 10.55 11.48 9.82
CA ARG A 30 11.48 12.35 10.55
C ARG A 30 12.75 11.62 10.98
N ASP A 31 12.67 10.29 11.10
CA ASP A 31 13.79 9.43 11.46
C ASP A 31 14.37 8.79 10.21
N GLU A 32 15.68 8.97 10.00
CA GLU A 32 16.39 8.45 8.84
C GLU A 32 16.18 6.93 8.68
N GLY A 33 15.63 6.54 7.54
CA GLY A 33 15.49 5.12 7.16
C GLY A 33 14.22 4.42 7.66
N THR A 34 13.29 5.14 8.30
CA THR A 34 11.96 4.61 8.62
C THR A 34 10.92 5.11 7.62
N SER A 35 9.85 4.35 7.42
CA SER A 35 8.74 4.75 6.55
C SER A 35 7.53 5.09 7.41
N ILE A 36 6.82 6.18 7.11
CA ILE A 36 5.56 6.51 7.82
C ILE A 36 4.50 5.40 7.69
N LEU A 37 4.63 4.52 6.68
CA LEU A 37 3.76 3.36 6.52
C LEU A 37 3.92 2.34 7.64
N LEU A 38 5.02 2.37 8.39
CA LEU A 38 5.25 1.50 9.55
C LEU A 38 4.61 2.02 10.83
N GLY A 39 4.12 3.27 10.84
CA GLY A 39 3.45 3.84 12.00
C GLY A 39 2.24 3.02 12.42
N GLU A 40 2.06 2.80 13.72
CA GLU A 40 0.99 1.96 14.28
C GLU A 40 -0.41 2.39 13.81
N SER A 41 -0.68 3.69 13.80
CA SER A 41 -1.95 4.25 13.30
C SER A 41 -2.16 3.98 11.81
N VAL A 42 -1.10 4.06 11.01
CA VAL A 42 -1.15 3.79 9.57
C VAL A 42 -1.37 2.30 9.33
N GLN A 43 -0.65 1.43 10.03
CA GLN A 43 -0.84 -0.03 9.94
C GLN A 43 -2.24 -0.46 10.38
N THR A 44 -2.80 0.18 11.40
CA THR A 44 -4.19 -0.05 11.83
C THR A 44 -5.18 0.33 10.73
N TYR A 45 -4.97 1.49 10.10
CA TYR A 45 -5.80 1.95 8.99
C TYR A 45 -5.70 1.04 7.75
N LEU A 46 -4.49 0.62 7.37
CA LEU A 46 -4.27 -0.28 6.25
C LEU A 46 -4.91 -1.66 6.50
N ASN A 47 -4.81 -2.19 7.72
CA ASN A 47 -5.49 -3.44 8.11
C ASN A 47 -7.01 -3.32 8.06
N TYR A 48 -7.55 -2.18 8.51
CA TYR A 48 -8.98 -1.88 8.39
C TYR A 48 -9.44 -1.87 6.93
N LEU A 49 -8.70 -1.20 6.05
CA LEU A 49 -8.99 -1.18 4.62
C LEU A 49 -8.92 -2.59 4.02
N TYR A 50 -7.88 -3.36 4.35
CA TYR A 50 -7.75 -4.72 3.82
C TYR A 50 -8.95 -5.57 4.19
N THR A 51 -9.29 -5.62 5.48
CA THR A 51 -10.43 -6.39 6.00
C THR A 51 -11.77 -5.95 5.39
N LYS A 52 -11.97 -4.64 5.21
CA LYS A 52 -13.20 -4.06 4.66
C LYS A 52 -13.40 -4.45 3.20
N TYR A 53 -12.35 -4.37 2.39
CA TYR A 53 -12.45 -4.62 0.96
C TYR A 53 -12.29 -6.12 0.63
N SER A 54 -11.50 -6.89 1.37
CA SER A 54 -11.34 -8.33 1.15
C SER A 54 -12.64 -9.12 1.40
N ASN A 55 -13.49 -8.65 2.31
CA ASN A 55 -14.73 -9.33 2.69
C ASN A 55 -15.98 -8.80 1.96
N ASN A 56 -15.84 -7.82 1.06
CA ASN A 56 -16.99 -7.18 0.42
C ASN A 56 -16.82 -7.09 -1.11
N THR A 57 -17.44 -8.02 -1.82
CA THR A 57 -17.39 -8.11 -3.29
C THR A 57 -17.88 -6.84 -3.99
N ALA A 58 -18.89 -6.15 -3.44
CA ALA A 58 -19.41 -4.90 -4.02
C ALA A 58 -18.43 -3.72 -3.88
N LEU A 59 -17.55 -3.75 -2.88
CA LEU A 59 -16.45 -2.80 -2.75
C LEU A 59 -15.26 -3.20 -3.63
N GLN A 60 -14.97 -4.50 -3.75
CA GLN A 60 -13.93 -5.00 -4.65
C GLN A 60 -14.19 -4.63 -6.11
N SER A 61 -15.44 -4.70 -6.56
CA SER A 61 -15.81 -4.33 -7.94
C SER A 61 -15.59 -2.85 -8.24
N ARG A 62 -15.35 -2.02 -7.23
CA ARG A 62 -15.03 -0.58 -7.39
C ARG A 62 -13.52 -0.31 -7.46
N LEU A 63 -12.68 -1.34 -7.25
CA LEU A 63 -11.24 -1.23 -7.41
C LEU A 63 -10.88 -1.24 -8.90
N LYS A 64 -9.97 -0.34 -9.29
CA LYS A 64 -9.45 -0.27 -10.68
C LYS A 64 -8.65 -1.51 -11.05
N SER A 65 -8.10 -2.22 -10.05
CA SER A 65 -7.22 -3.36 -10.24
C SER A 65 -7.36 -4.32 -9.06
N GLY A 66 -7.36 -5.63 -9.34
CA GLY A 66 -7.23 -6.66 -8.30
C GLY A 66 -5.90 -6.56 -7.54
N LYS A 67 -4.87 -5.94 -8.14
CA LYS A 67 -3.57 -5.70 -7.51
C LYS A 67 -3.67 -4.76 -6.30
N CYS A 68 -4.71 -3.94 -6.19
CA CYS A 68 -4.91 -3.05 -5.03
C CYS A 68 -4.90 -3.84 -3.71
N LEU A 69 -5.60 -4.98 -3.66
CA LEU A 69 -5.64 -5.82 -2.45
C LEU A 69 -4.34 -6.60 -2.26
N HIS A 70 -3.69 -7.02 -3.35
CA HIS A 70 -2.40 -7.69 -3.27
C HIS A 70 -1.34 -6.79 -2.63
N PHE A 71 -1.14 -5.57 -3.15
CA PHE A 71 -0.19 -4.63 -2.60
C PHE A 71 -0.57 -4.16 -1.19
N LEU A 72 -1.86 -3.98 -0.91
CA LEU A 72 -2.31 -3.69 0.45
C LEU A 72 -1.97 -4.81 1.42
N GLY A 73 -2.15 -6.07 1.01
CA GLY A 73 -1.74 -7.26 1.76
C GLY A 73 -0.24 -7.24 2.10
N CYS A 74 0.61 -6.96 1.10
CA CYS A 74 2.06 -6.83 1.32
C CYS A 74 2.44 -5.70 2.29
N LEU A 75 1.67 -4.62 2.35
CA LEU A 75 1.91 -3.49 3.26
C LEU A 75 1.52 -3.77 4.71
N ILE A 76 0.61 -4.72 4.95
CA ILE A 76 0.12 -5.07 6.31
C ILE A 76 0.74 -6.34 6.87
N ASP A 77 1.34 -7.18 6.01
CA ASP A 77 1.97 -8.42 6.43
C ASP A 77 3.15 -8.14 7.38
N ALA A 78 3.01 -8.54 8.63
CA ALA A 78 3.98 -8.24 9.67
C ALA A 78 5.35 -8.83 9.38
N ASP A 79 5.40 -9.98 8.70
CA ASP A 79 6.61 -10.76 8.45
C ASP A 79 7.38 -10.22 7.24
N SER A 80 6.68 -9.71 6.22
CA SER A 80 7.31 -9.29 4.95
C SER A 80 7.22 -7.79 4.64
N ARG A 81 6.45 -6.98 5.39
CA ARG A 81 6.23 -5.56 5.03
C ARG A 81 7.52 -4.75 4.91
N MET A 82 8.51 -5.00 5.77
CA MET A 82 9.78 -4.26 5.72
C MET A 82 10.55 -4.55 4.42
N ASP A 83 10.59 -5.82 4.02
CA ASP A 83 11.26 -6.22 2.79
C ASP A 83 10.49 -5.74 1.56
N PHE A 84 9.16 -5.78 1.62
CA PHE A 84 8.32 -5.20 0.59
C PHE A 84 8.55 -3.69 0.42
N LEU A 85 8.62 -2.92 1.52
CA LEU A 85 8.90 -1.48 1.45
C LEU A 85 10.29 -1.20 0.85
N ARG A 86 11.31 -1.99 1.20
CA ARG A 86 12.66 -1.87 0.62
C ARG A 86 12.68 -2.22 -0.86
N LEU A 87 11.92 -3.23 -1.28
CA LEU A 87 11.81 -3.61 -2.68
C LEU A 87 11.05 -2.54 -3.47
N ALA A 88 9.92 -2.08 -2.95
CA ALA A 88 9.05 -1.10 -3.59
C ALA A 88 9.69 0.30 -3.68
N SER A 89 10.61 0.65 -2.78
CA SER A 89 11.37 1.91 -2.88
C SER A 89 12.44 1.87 -4.00
N ASN A 90 12.76 0.70 -4.54
CA ASN A 90 13.70 0.58 -5.66
C ASN A 90 13.02 0.98 -6.98
N PRO A 91 13.64 1.83 -7.83
CA PRO A 91 13.10 2.18 -9.14
C PRO A 91 12.82 0.98 -10.05
N GLY A 92 13.54 -0.14 -9.90
CA GLY A 92 13.31 -1.37 -10.66
C GLY A 92 11.95 -2.03 -10.40
N PHE A 93 11.32 -1.73 -9.26
CA PHE A 93 10.00 -2.26 -8.90
C PHE A 93 8.90 -1.85 -9.88
N ILE A 94 9.04 -0.69 -10.56
CA ILE A 94 8.01 -0.22 -11.51
C ILE A 94 7.80 -1.16 -12.71
N ASN A 95 8.72 -2.10 -12.93
CA ASN A 95 8.69 -3.06 -14.03
C ASN A 95 8.21 -4.46 -13.59
N THR A 96 7.76 -4.65 -12.34
CA THR A 96 7.29 -5.95 -11.84
C THR A 96 5.80 -6.18 -12.08
N ASP A 97 5.18 -5.41 -12.98
CA ASP A 97 3.77 -5.49 -13.33
C ASP A 97 3.44 -6.55 -14.39
#